data_AF-A0A523FYL2-F1
#
_entry.id   AF-A0A523FYL2-F1
#
_cell.length_a   1.000
_cell.length_b   1.000
_cell.length_c   1.000
_cell.angle_alpha   90.00
_cell.angle_beta   90.00
_cell.angle_gamma   90.00
#
_symmetry.space_group_name_H-M   'P 1'
#
loop_
_entity.id
_entity.type
_entity.pdbx_description
1 polymer ?
#
loop_
_entity_poly.entity_id
_entity_poly.type
_entity_poly.pdbx_seq_one_letter_code
_entity_poly.pdbx_strand_id
1 'polypeptide(L)'
;MVVPPAFQHRLGTGALPGAAARRQPRTPDHPGHERRHRRARPDRTRGRGSGDLRYVFGRPQEERGRNPTAPPGLQRQGLMHPPGKGSARSIIKNSFGISKSASIIAGQRGRELRSRGMNASRLNDEKTAAIGDLREFLRISEAKGELQVIEGADPHHEMGAIYELSLENLYPPVLLFKGIKGCDPSARVIMNVRTSKFMVGDLDLHAVEEYRLRRREGAPEPIPPRLVDSGPVLDNVIEGGDVDIYRFPHPIWHAEDGGPYPGTECLVIMRDPDSEWINVGTYRIQAHDSNTITIFTEPGKHGDVIRRKYWARGEACPVVVCLGQAPVLGGVGRVAHGPGVCELDIAGGQLGRAIEVVAGPLTGIPIPADAEIALEARILPPEEETRVEGPFGEWPGYYASGARDEPAVKIDVIYHREDPIIIGQPPVRPTLPGRHTHIGGAAAIWDALDAAGVPEIRGVWKLAAGGSRFINVIAIRQLHAGHAKMAGLVATGCGPAGFMGRMTIVVDEDIDITDSSEVMWAMATRWDPKTQTDIIDGCWSGNLDPTLSPEKRAAGNLTNSRIIIYAVRPFHWKDDFPKVNMVSREYAEEVASKWKDKLRFLQD
;
A
#
# COMPACT_ATOMS: atom_id res chain seq x y z
N MET A 1 38.00 42.95 -17.36
CA MET A 1 37.60 43.71 -18.57
C MET A 1 36.33 43.03 -19.10
N VAL A 2 35.18 43.72 -19.16
CA VAL A 2 33.91 43.41 -19.88
C VAL A 2 33.31 41.97 -19.75
N VAL A 3 32.13 41.64 -19.19
CA VAL A 3 31.02 42.37 -18.51
C VAL A 3 30.24 43.39 -19.37
N PRO A 4 28.89 43.36 -19.53
CA PRO A 4 27.84 42.63 -18.79
C PRO A 4 26.73 41.92 -19.65
N PRO A 5 25.73 41.26 -19.02
CA PRO A 5 24.41 40.92 -19.59
C PRO A 5 23.34 42.00 -19.28
N ALA A 6 22.11 41.85 -19.81
CA ALA A 6 20.81 42.09 -19.15
C ALA A 6 19.65 42.35 -20.14
N PHE A 7 18.43 41.95 -19.78
CA PHE A 7 17.21 42.73 -20.06
C PHE A 7 16.10 42.40 -19.05
N GLN A 8 15.55 43.43 -18.37
CA GLN A 8 14.44 43.33 -17.42
C GLN A 8 13.68 44.67 -17.34
N HIS A 9 12.37 44.64 -17.03
CA HIS A 9 11.46 45.77 -16.72
C HIS A 9 11.15 46.77 -17.87
N ARG A 10 9.91 47.24 -18.11
CA ARG A 10 8.87 47.86 -17.25
C ARG A 10 7.47 47.73 -17.91
N LEU A 11 6.41 47.39 -17.17
CA LEU A 11 5.38 48.28 -16.57
C LEU A 11 4.64 49.24 -17.55
N GLY A 12 3.29 49.14 -17.58
CA GLY A 12 2.42 50.02 -18.37
C GLY A 12 0.94 49.57 -18.47
N THR A 13 0.20 49.77 -17.38
CA THR A 13 -1.19 50.34 -17.33
C THR A 13 -2.15 50.19 -18.53
N GLY A 14 -3.36 49.67 -18.28
CA GLY A 14 -4.51 49.81 -19.20
C GLY A 14 -5.75 49.06 -18.71
N ALA A 15 -6.93 49.67 -18.75
CA ALA A 15 -8.19 49.12 -18.21
C ALA A 15 -9.05 48.35 -19.24
N LEU A 16 -10.02 47.61 -18.70
CA LEU A 16 -11.23 47.02 -19.32
C LEU A 16 -12.05 48.02 -20.18
N PRO A 17 -13.14 47.60 -20.87
CA PRO A 17 -13.55 46.28 -21.39
C PRO A 17 -13.98 46.32 -22.88
N GLY A 18 -14.43 45.20 -23.48
CA GLY A 18 -15.11 45.26 -24.78
C GLY A 18 -15.61 43.92 -25.33
N ALA A 19 -16.91 43.64 -25.18
CA ALA A 19 -17.57 42.49 -25.82
C ALA A 19 -18.07 42.85 -27.23
N ALA A 20 -17.85 41.98 -28.23
CA ALA A 20 -18.72 41.86 -29.40
C ALA A 20 -18.46 40.53 -30.15
N ALA A 21 -19.52 39.74 -30.36
CA ALA A 21 -19.49 38.60 -31.28
C ALA A 21 -19.57 39.06 -32.75
N ARG A 22 -19.10 38.23 -33.70
CA ARG A 22 -19.92 37.69 -34.82
C ARG A 22 -19.15 36.92 -35.91
N ARG A 23 -19.92 36.03 -36.56
CA ARG A 23 -19.81 35.52 -37.96
C ARG A 23 -18.78 34.42 -38.28
N GLN A 24 -19.33 33.21 -38.48
CA GLN A 24 -18.94 32.34 -39.59
C GLN A 24 -19.15 33.05 -40.95
N PRO A 25 -18.53 32.54 -42.03
CA PRO A 25 -19.38 32.13 -43.15
C PRO A 25 -19.00 30.78 -43.81
N ARG A 26 -20.04 29.97 -44.00
CA ARG A 26 -20.40 29.16 -45.19
C ARG A 26 -19.34 28.35 -45.97
N THR A 27 -19.70 27.07 -46.15
CA THR A 27 -19.26 26.14 -47.21
C THR A 27 -19.58 26.62 -48.63
N PRO A 28 -19.04 25.93 -49.65
CA PRO A 28 -19.93 25.31 -50.62
C PRO A 28 -19.60 23.84 -51.01
N ASP A 29 -20.65 23.03 -50.98
CA ASP A 29 -21.10 21.99 -51.92
C ASP A 29 -20.22 20.86 -52.51
N HIS A 30 -20.77 19.66 -52.27
CA HIS A 30 -20.66 18.36 -52.95
C HIS A 30 -21.01 18.40 -54.47
N PRO A 31 -20.63 17.40 -55.31
CA PRO A 31 -21.09 15.99 -55.22
C PRO A 31 -20.02 14.93 -55.58
N GLY A 32 -20.23 13.62 -55.44
CA GLY A 32 -21.33 12.85 -54.85
C GLY A 32 -21.38 11.43 -55.45
N HIS A 33 -21.76 10.40 -54.68
CA HIS A 33 -22.30 9.16 -55.26
C HIS A 33 -23.17 8.35 -54.28
N GLU A 34 -24.45 8.28 -54.63
CA GLU A 34 -25.47 7.35 -54.15
C GLU A 34 -25.19 5.90 -54.65
N ARG A 35 -25.78 4.79 -54.17
CA ARG A 35 -26.69 4.40 -53.06
C ARG A 35 -26.75 2.86 -53.09
N ARG A 36 -27.15 2.18 -51.99
CA ARG A 36 -28.37 1.32 -52.00
C ARG A 36 -28.77 0.84 -50.61
N HIS A 37 -30.08 0.91 -50.36
CA HIS A 37 -30.76 0.53 -49.12
C HIS A 37 -31.16 -0.95 -49.11
N ARG A 38 -31.33 -1.53 -47.92
CA ARG A 38 -32.58 -2.24 -47.57
C ARG A 38 -33.04 -1.86 -46.16
N ARG A 39 -34.34 -1.56 -46.02
CA ARG A 39 -35.06 -1.35 -44.76
C ARG A 39 -35.87 -2.61 -44.42
N ALA A 40 -36.13 -2.84 -43.14
CA ALA A 40 -37.30 -3.56 -42.66
C ALA A 40 -38.03 -2.70 -41.62
N ARG A 41 -39.35 -2.85 -41.49
CA ARG A 41 -40.23 -2.05 -40.62
C ARG A 41 -40.50 -2.75 -39.28
N PRO A 42 -40.92 -2.01 -38.23
CA PRO A 42 -41.37 -2.58 -36.96
C PRO A 42 -42.85 -2.99 -37.01
N ASP A 43 -43.27 -3.82 -36.07
CA ASP A 43 -44.68 -3.99 -35.70
C ASP A 43 -44.90 -3.71 -34.19
N ARG A 44 -46.13 -3.34 -33.81
CA ARG A 44 -46.55 -2.93 -32.47
C ARG A 44 -47.69 -3.82 -31.99
N THR A 45 -47.51 -4.45 -30.83
CA THR A 45 -48.65 -4.80 -29.95
C THR A 45 -48.41 -4.31 -28.53
N ARG A 46 -49.46 -3.70 -27.95
CA ARG A 46 -49.44 -3.07 -26.62
C ARG A 46 -49.62 -4.11 -25.51
N GLY A 47 -48.95 -3.90 -24.38
CA GLY A 47 -49.32 -4.47 -23.08
C GLY A 47 -48.94 -3.47 -21.98
N ARG A 48 -49.89 -3.05 -21.13
CA ARG A 48 -49.62 -2.22 -19.96
C ARG A 48 -49.21 -3.11 -18.78
N GLY A 49 -48.31 -2.63 -17.93
CA GLY A 49 -47.97 -3.28 -16.66
C GLY A 49 -46.94 -2.48 -15.87
N SER A 50 -47.41 -1.64 -14.95
CA SER A 50 -46.58 -1.01 -13.92
C SER A 50 -46.25 -2.02 -12.82
N GLY A 51 -45.02 -2.01 -12.30
CA GLY A 51 -44.64 -2.82 -11.14
C GLY A 51 -43.22 -2.53 -10.67
N ASP A 52 -43.10 -2.03 -9.44
CA ASP A 52 -41.82 -1.86 -8.76
C ASP A 52 -41.11 -3.20 -8.55
N LEU A 53 -39.80 -3.24 -8.77
CA LEU A 53 -38.95 -4.37 -8.36
C LEU A 53 -38.04 -3.94 -7.21
N ARG A 54 -38.56 -4.11 -5.99
CA ARG A 54 -37.75 -4.10 -4.76
C ARG A 54 -36.94 -5.39 -4.71
N TYR A 55 -35.61 -5.29 -4.59
CA TYR A 55 -34.78 -6.43 -4.24
C TYR A 55 -34.97 -6.77 -2.76
N VAL A 56 -35.52 -7.95 -2.47
CA VAL A 56 -35.69 -8.49 -1.12
C VAL A 56 -34.57 -9.48 -0.82
N PHE A 57 -33.84 -9.27 0.26
CA PHE A 57 -32.88 -10.24 0.78
C PHE A 57 -33.61 -11.45 1.37
N GLY A 58 -33.27 -12.66 0.92
CA GLY A 58 -33.81 -13.91 1.42
C GLY A 58 -32.83 -14.68 2.31
N ARG A 59 -33.23 -14.94 3.55
CA ARG A 59 -32.72 -15.98 4.47
C ARG A 59 -33.83 -16.33 5.48
N PRO A 60 -33.80 -17.47 6.18
CA PRO A 60 -33.13 -18.75 5.86
C PRO A 60 -34.17 -19.90 5.75
N GLN A 61 -33.71 -21.12 5.44
CA GLN A 61 -34.49 -22.32 5.78
C GLN A 61 -33.56 -23.43 6.30
N GLU A 62 -33.96 -24.05 7.41
CA GLU A 62 -33.26 -25.18 8.02
C GLU A 62 -33.55 -26.47 7.25
N GLU A 63 -32.56 -27.35 7.07
CA GLU A 63 -32.81 -28.78 6.87
C GLU A 63 -31.88 -29.65 7.72
N ARG A 64 -32.47 -30.65 8.38
CA ARG A 64 -31.76 -31.62 9.21
C ARG A 64 -31.41 -32.87 8.40
N GLY A 65 -30.12 -33.09 8.19
CA GLY A 65 -29.43 -34.38 8.27
C GLY A 65 -29.83 -35.55 7.37
N ARG A 66 -28.85 -36.06 6.60
CA ARG A 66 -28.56 -37.50 6.46
C ARG A 66 -27.16 -37.73 5.84
N ASN A 67 -26.39 -38.64 6.44
CA ASN A 67 -25.13 -39.13 5.88
C ASN A 67 -25.37 -40.00 4.62
N PRO A 68 -24.48 -39.93 3.62
CA PRO A 68 -24.20 -41.05 2.72
C PRO A 68 -22.92 -41.81 3.13
N THR A 69 -22.96 -43.13 2.93
CA THR A 69 -21.92 -44.10 3.29
C THR A 69 -20.75 -44.16 2.30
N ALA A 70 -19.54 -44.45 2.78
CA ALA A 70 -18.38 -44.77 1.94
C ALA A 70 -18.37 -46.24 1.46
N PRO A 71 -17.82 -46.55 0.27
CA PRO A 71 -17.64 -47.93 -0.22
C PRO A 71 -16.32 -48.58 0.29
N PRO A 72 -16.20 -49.93 0.29
CA PRO A 72 -15.16 -50.61 1.06
C PRO A 72 -13.95 -51.14 0.27
N GLY A 73 -12.77 -51.03 0.88
CA GLY A 73 -11.83 -52.14 1.05
C GLY A 73 -10.76 -52.41 -0.03
N LEU A 74 -9.48 -52.19 0.32
CA LEU A 74 -8.38 -53.05 -0.11
C LEU A 74 -7.18 -53.02 0.87
N GLN A 75 -7.01 -54.16 1.54
CA GLN A 75 -5.84 -54.78 2.21
C GLN A 75 -4.72 -53.95 2.88
N ARG A 76 -4.39 -54.40 4.11
CA ARG A 76 -3.23 -53.99 4.92
C ARG A 76 -1.92 -54.58 4.39
N GLN A 77 -0.83 -53.81 4.43
CA GLN A 77 0.52 -54.36 4.64
C GLN A 77 1.39 -53.46 5.55
N GLY A 78 2.09 -54.09 6.49
CA GLY A 78 3.44 -53.72 6.91
C GLY A 78 3.72 -52.35 7.54
N LEU A 79 3.41 -52.17 8.83
CA LEU A 79 4.18 -51.25 9.68
C LEU A 79 5.56 -51.86 9.95
N MET A 80 6.65 -51.15 9.61
CA MET A 80 7.99 -51.41 10.17
C MET A 80 8.39 -50.28 11.12
N HIS A 81 8.83 -50.66 12.32
CA HIS A 81 9.42 -49.74 13.31
C HIS A 81 10.84 -49.31 12.91
N PRO A 82 11.28 -48.10 13.28
CA PRO A 82 12.69 -47.71 13.23
C PRO A 82 13.46 -48.32 14.41
N PRO A 83 14.64 -48.92 14.21
CA PRO A 83 15.43 -49.48 15.31
C PRO A 83 16.22 -48.41 16.09
N GLY A 84 16.03 -48.47 17.40
CA GLY A 84 16.85 -48.02 18.52
C GLY A 84 18.27 -47.48 18.31
N LYS A 85 18.58 -46.45 19.11
CA LYS A 85 19.95 -46.03 19.45
C LYS A 85 20.70 -47.18 20.14
N GLY A 86 21.90 -47.52 19.66
CA GLY A 86 22.74 -48.58 20.23
C GLY A 86 24.24 -48.33 20.05
N SER A 87 24.94 -48.22 21.18
CA SER A 87 26.39 -48.05 21.32
C SER A 87 27.27 -48.96 20.43
N ALA A 88 28.25 -48.36 19.73
CA ALA A 88 29.50 -49.02 19.36
C ALA A 88 30.69 -48.04 19.39
N ARG A 89 31.53 -48.14 20.44
CA ARG A 89 32.89 -47.57 20.45
C ARG A 89 33.86 -48.53 19.75
N SER A 90 34.94 -47.95 19.22
CA SER A 90 36.22 -48.59 18.87
C SER A 90 36.43 -49.04 17.43
N ILE A 91 37.69 -48.91 17.00
CA ILE A 91 38.31 -49.38 15.74
C ILE A 91 37.89 -48.61 14.46
N ILE A 92 38.62 -47.54 14.17
CA ILE A 92 39.62 -47.46 13.06
C ILE A 92 40.58 -46.31 13.39
N LYS A 93 41.89 -46.60 13.42
CA LYS A 93 42.97 -45.61 13.45
C LYS A 93 43.68 -45.63 12.11
N ASN A 94 44.15 -44.46 11.67
CA ASN A 94 44.99 -44.20 10.49
C ASN A 94 44.26 -44.49 9.16
N SER A 95 44.01 -43.53 8.26
CA SER A 95 44.93 -42.48 7.82
C SER A 95 44.16 -41.36 7.12
N PHE A 96 44.47 -40.09 7.43
CA PHE A 96 44.51 -38.95 6.50
C PHE A 96 44.91 -37.71 7.30
N GLY A 97 46.03 -37.08 6.92
CA GLY A 97 46.52 -35.87 7.58
C GLY A 97 45.67 -34.66 7.20
N ILE A 98 44.65 -34.34 7.99
CA ILE A 98 43.94 -33.06 7.88
C ILE A 98 44.93 -31.96 8.28
N SER A 99 45.36 -31.17 7.30
CA SER A 99 46.22 -30.01 7.50
C SER A 99 45.64 -29.09 8.58
N LYS A 100 46.50 -28.54 9.46
CA LYS A 100 46.13 -27.51 10.45
C LYS A 100 45.37 -26.34 9.80
N SER A 101 45.64 -26.03 8.53
CA SER A 101 44.93 -25.00 7.78
C SER A 101 43.44 -25.31 7.59
N ALA A 102 43.07 -26.58 7.35
CA ALA A 102 41.69 -26.98 7.11
C ALA A 102 40.83 -26.91 8.39
N SER A 103 41.40 -27.24 9.56
CA SER A 103 40.71 -27.06 10.84
C SER A 103 40.59 -25.59 11.25
N ILE A 104 41.56 -24.74 10.88
CA ILE A 104 41.46 -23.29 11.05
C ILE A 104 40.36 -22.71 10.15
N ILE A 105 40.31 -23.08 8.87
CA ILE A 105 39.28 -22.62 7.92
C ILE A 105 37.88 -23.08 8.37
N ALA A 106 37.72 -24.34 8.79
CA ALA A 106 36.45 -24.82 9.34
C ALA A 106 36.05 -24.06 10.63
N GLY A 107 37.01 -23.76 11.50
CA GLY A 107 36.79 -22.98 12.72
C GLY A 107 36.60 -21.48 12.50
N GLN A 108 37.02 -20.92 11.36
CA GLN A 108 36.68 -19.58 10.91
C GLN A 108 35.28 -19.54 10.32
N ARG A 109 34.97 -20.44 9.37
CA ARG A 109 33.65 -20.56 8.74
C ARG A 109 32.54 -20.85 9.77
N GLY A 110 32.82 -21.68 10.77
CA GLY A 110 31.91 -21.95 11.89
C GLY A 110 31.73 -20.78 12.86
N ARG A 111 32.72 -19.88 12.98
CA ARG A 111 32.58 -18.62 13.73
C ARG A 111 31.84 -17.55 12.92
N GLU A 112 32.08 -17.50 11.61
CA GLU A 112 31.41 -16.59 10.69
C GLU A 112 29.93 -16.95 10.50
N LEU A 113 29.58 -18.23 10.42
CA LEU A 113 28.18 -18.69 10.42
C LEU A 113 27.48 -18.40 11.75
N ARG A 114 28.19 -18.50 12.88
CA ARG A 114 27.65 -18.10 14.20
C ARG A 114 27.50 -16.59 14.34
N SER A 115 28.44 -15.79 13.84
CA SER A 115 28.31 -14.31 13.88
C SER A 115 27.24 -13.83 12.91
N ARG A 116 27.10 -14.42 11.71
CA ARG A 116 25.97 -14.18 10.80
C ARG A 116 24.64 -14.55 11.46
N GLY A 117 24.56 -15.70 12.12
CA GLY A 117 23.36 -16.12 12.87
C GLY A 117 23.00 -15.19 14.04
N MET A 118 23.99 -14.76 14.83
CA MET A 118 23.79 -13.79 15.93
C MET A 118 23.44 -12.39 15.43
N ASN A 119 24.01 -11.96 14.30
CA ASN A 119 23.67 -10.68 13.68
C ASN A 119 22.25 -10.72 13.09
N ALA A 120 21.84 -11.85 12.49
CA ALA A 120 20.49 -12.03 11.99
C ALA A 120 19.46 -12.07 13.12
N SER A 121 19.72 -12.78 14.23
CA SER A 121 18.81 -12.77 15.38
C SER A 121 18.71 -11.37 16.00
N ARG A 122 19.85 -10.69 16.21
CA ARG A 122 19.86 -9.32 16.73
C ARG A 122 19.15 -8.32 15.81
N LEU A 123 19.32 -8.44 14.49
CA LEU A 123 18.61 -7.60 13.53
C LEU A 123 17.11 -7.84 13.56
N ASN A 124 16.69 -9.10 13.77
CA ASN A 124 15.30 -9.45 13.98
C ASN A 124 14.76 -8.85 15.30
N ASP A 125 15.51 -8.93 16.40
CA ASP A 125 15.14 -8.33 17.69
C ASP A 125 15.00 -6.80 17.59
N GLU A 126 15.99 -6.11 16.98
CA GLU A 126 15.95 -4.66 16.73
C GLU A 126 14.75 -4.29 15.84
N LYS A 127 14.44 -5.10 14.81
CA LYS A 127 13.29 -4.86 13.93
C LYS A 127 11.96 -5.09 14.65
N THR A 128 11.81 -6.15 15.43
CA THR A 128 10.62 -6.43 16.24
C THR A 128 10.37 -5.34 17.29
N ALA A 129 11.44 -4.83 17.93
CA ALA A 129 11.35 -3.71 18.86
C ALA A 129 10.86 -2.43 18.15
N ALA A 130 11.49 -2.08 17.02
CA ALA A 130 11.13 -0.89 16.25
C ALA A 130 9.70 -0.93 15.68
N ILE A 131 9.25 -2.05 15.12
CA ILE A 131 7.85 -2.13 14.63
C ILE A 131 6.84 -2.11 15.79
N GLY A 132 7.26 -2.42 17.01
CA GLY A 132 6.40 -2.61 18.19
C GLY A 132 6.29 -1.43 19.16
N ASP A 133 7.00 -0.32 18.95
CA ASP A 133 6.91 0.96 19.68
C ASP A 133 7.51 2.10 18.82
N LEU A 134 6.81 3.24 18.69
CA LEU A 134 7.26 4.37 17.85
C LEU A 134 8.51 5.10 18.37
N ARG A 135 8.67 5.22 19.69
CA ARG A 135 9.85 5.85 20.32
C ARG A 135 11.06 4.93 20.20
N GLU A 136 10.86 3.62 20.26
CA GLU A 136 11.93 2.65 20.01
C GLU A 136 12.33 2.61 18.52
N PHE A 137 11.38 2.74 17.59
CA PHE A 137 11.68 2.99 16.17
C PHE A 137 12.57 4.22 16.01
N LEU A 138 12.18 5.37 16.59
CA LEU A 138 12.94 6.62 16.50
C LEU A 138 14.37 6.45 17.03
N ARG A 139 14.53 5.83 18.20
CA ARG A 139 15.83 5.54 18.83
C ARG A 139 16.70 4.64 17.97
N ILE A 140 16.11 3.64 17.31
CA ILE A 140 16.84 2.70 16.44
C ILE A 140 17.22 3.37 15.11
N SER A 141 16.36 4.20 14.52
CA SER A 141 16.68 4.99 13.33
C SER A 141 17.80 6.00 13.58
N GLU A 142 17.82 6.66 14.74
CA GLU A 142 18.94 7.51 15.16
C GLU A 142 20.24 6.71 15.26
N ALA A 143 20.22 5.57 15.97
CA ALA A 143 21.39 4.70 16.14
C ALA A 143 21.92 4.09 14.83
N LYS A 144 21.11 4.03 13.77
CA LYS A 144 21.49 3.59 12.42
C LYS A 144 21.89 4.73 11.49
N GLY A 145 21.76 5.98 11.91
CA GLY A 145 21.99 7.15 11.06
C GLY A 145 20.94 7.36 9.96
N GLU A 146 19.75 6.75 10.10
CA GLU A 146 18.62 6.93 9.19
C GLU A 146 17.70 8.11 9.59
N LEU A 147 17.93 8.71 10.76
CA LEU A 147 17.15 9.85 11.27
C LEU A 147 17.76 11.20 10.85
N GLN A 148 16.91 12.08 10.33
CA GLN A 148 17.21 13.49 10.10
C GLN A 148 16.23 14.36 10.90
N VAL A 149 16.76 15.26 11.73
CA VAL A 149 15.98 16.21 12.53
C VAL A 149 15.84 17.53 11.77
N ILE A 150 14.63 18.09 11.75
CA ILE A 150 14.28 19.36 11.12
C ILE A 150 13.68 20.27 12.21
N GLU A 151 14.32 21.40 12.48
CA GLU A 151 13.86 22.37 13.48
C GLU A 151 13.20 23.58 12.80
N GLY A 152 12.06 24.04 13.31
CA GLY A 152 11.46 25.34 12.92
C GLY A 152 10.60 25.35 11.65
N ALA A 153 10.29 24.19 11.06
CA ALA A 153 9.48 24.10 9.85
C ALA A 153 8.04 24.59 10.05
N ASP A 154 7.45 25.15 9.00
CA ASP A 154 6.04 25.55 8.93
C ASP A 154 5.14 24.31 8.68
N PRO A 155 4.12 24.06 9.53
CA PRO A 155 3.18 22.96 9.30
C PRO A 155 2.31 23.17 8.05
N HIS A 156 2.24 24.40 7.52
CA HIS A 156 1.51 24.69 6.29
C HIS A 156 2.45 24.62 5.07
N HIS A 157 2.30 23.53 4.31
CA HIS A 157 2.99 23.16 3.07
C HIS A 157 4.49 22.86 3.18
N GLU A 158 5.26 23.52 4.05
CA GLU A 158 6.72 23.33 4.10
C GLU A 158 7.10 21.91 4.55
N MET A 159 6.46 21.39 5.61
CA MET A 159 6.67 19.99 6.02
C MET A 159 6.30 18.97 4.93
N GLY A 160 5.22 19.21 4.19
CA GLY A 160 4.80 18.36 3.07
C GLY A 160 5.78 18.43 1.88
N ALA A 161 6.31 19.60 1.58
CA ALA A 161 7.34 19.80 0.55
C ALA A 161 8.67 19.12 0.93
N ILE A 162 9.12 19.24 2.18
CA ILE A 162 10.32 18.54 2.68
C ILE A 162 10.13 17.02 2.61
N TYR A 163 8.94 16.52 2.95
CA TYR A 163 8.58 15.12 2.76
C TYR A 163 8.65 14.70 1.29
N GLU A 164 8.01 15.43 0.36
CA GLU A 164 8.05 15.08 -1.07
C GLU A 164 9.49 15.09 -1.63
N LEU A 165 10.30 16.10 -1.29
CA LEU A 165 11.72 16.16 -1.68
C LEU A 165 12.54 14.98 -1.13
N SER A 166 12.25 14.50 0.09
CA SER A 166 12.97 13.35 0.65
C SER A 166 12.81 12.08 -0.21
N LEU A 167 11.66 11.92 -0.88
CA LEU A 167 11.30 10.76 -1.70
C LEU A 167 12.02 10.73 -3.07
N GLU A 168 12.78 11.75 -3.44
CA GLU A 168 13.73 11.68 -4.56
C GLU A 168 14.82 10.63 -4.32
N ASN A 169 15.09 10.29 -3.05
CA ASN A 169 15.96 9.17 -2.67
C ASN A 169 15.15 7.87 -2.66
N LEU A 170 15.72 6.77 -3.19
CA LEU A 170 15.11 5.44 -3.13
C LEU A 170 14.84 4.98 -1.68
N TYR A 171 15.76 5.32 -0.77
CA TYR A 171 15.63 5.14 0.67
C TYR A 171 15.62 6.52 1.34
N PRO A 172 14.45 7.16 1.52
CA PRO A 172 14.36 8.45 2.19
C PRO A 172 14.73 8.31 3.68
N PRO A 173 15.38 9.33 4.29
CA PRO A 173 15.63 9.33 5.73
C PRO A 173 14.30 9.47 6.50
N VAL A 174 14.28 8.94 7.72
CA VAL A 174 13.24 9.22 8.71
C VAL A 174 13.34 10.70 9.05
N LEU A 175 12.24 11.44 8.89
CA LEU A 175 12.20 12.87 9.18
C LEU A 175 11.55 13.07 10.54
N LEU A 176 12.22 13.77 11.46
CA LEU A 176 11.61 14.22 12.71
C LEU A 176 11.59 15.75 12.75
N PHE A 177 10.39 16.31 12.65
CA PHE A 177 10.14 17.75 12.79
C PHE A 177 9.97 18.12 14.27
N LYS A 178 10.64 19.19 14.69
CA LYS A 178 10.67 19.74 16.04
C LYS A 178 10.61 21.27 16.00
N GLY A 179 10.22 21.89 17.13
CA GLY A 179 10.09 23.35 17.21
C GLY A 179 9.15 23.92 16.14
N ILE A 180 8.09 23.17 15.81
CA ILE A 180 7.22 23.42 14.66
C ILE A 180 6.56 24.80 14.81
N LYS A 181 6.66 25.60 13.75
CA LYS A 181 6.27 27.02 13.79
C LYS A 181 4.78 27.18 14.12
N GLY A 182 4.48 27.92 15.17
CA GLY A 182 3.10 28.17 15.63
C GLY A 182 2.50 27.04 16.47
N CYS A 183 3.22 25.95 16.71
CA CYS A 183 2.84 24.88 17.63
C CYS A 183 3.55 25.02 18.99
N ASP A 184 3.19 24.18 19.95
CA ASP A 184 3.94 24.04 21.20
C ASP A 184 5.40 23.59 20.94
N PRO A 185 6.41 24.06 21.70
CA PRO A 185 7.81 23.64 21.52
C PRO A 185 8.07 22.13 21.66
N SER A 186 7.24 21.42 22.44
CA SER A 186 7.28 19.95 22.61
C SER A 186 6.69 19.18 21.42
N ALA A 187 6.02 19.87 20.50
CA ALA A 187 5.26 19.23 19.43
C ALA A 187 6.17 18.59 18.37
N ARG A 188 5.94 17.32 18.07
CA ARG A 188 6.75 16.51 17.14
C ARG A 188 5.90 15.89 16.04
N VAL A 189 6.47 15.86 14.82
CA VAL A 189 5.92 15.05 13.72
C VAL A 189 7.02 14.19 13.14
N ILE A 190 6.76 12.90 12.99
CA ILE A 190 7.66 11.94 12.35
C ILE A 190 7.10 11.50 10.99
N MET A 191 7.96 11.40 9.99
CA MET A 191 7.60 10.96 8.64
C MET A 191 8.62 9.94 8.13
N ASN A 192 8.29 9.27 7.01
CA ASN A 192 9.07 8.15 6.45
C ASN A 192 9.22 6.91 7.35
N VAL A 193 8.37 6.76 8.38
CA VAL A 193 8.35 5.60 9.29
C VAL A 193 8.30 4.25 8.56
N ARG A 194 7.61 4.20 7.41
CA ARG A 194 7.42 2.97 6.61
C ARG A 194 8.19 2.94 5.28
N THR A 195 9.11 3.89 5.08
CA THR A 195 9.93 4.03 3.87
C THR A 195 11.43 4.10 4.18
N SER A 196 11.83 4.07 5.45
CA SER A 196 13.26 3.97 5.82
C SER A 196 13.84 2.61 5.41
N LYS A 197 15.14 2.58 5.08
CA LYS A 197 15.82 1.36 4.60
C LYS A 197 15.73 0.23 5.61
N PHE A 198 15.93 0.51 6.90
CA PHE A 198 15.81 -0.48 7.97
C PHE A 198 14.43 -1.17 8.01
N MET A 199 13.35 -0.42 7.76
CA MET A 199 11.98 -0.93 7.81
C MET A 199 11.63 -1.74 6.57
N VAL A 200 11.96 -1.23 5.38
CA VAL A 200 11.56 -1.84 4.11
C VAL A 200 12.48 -2.98 3.67
N GLY A 201 13.76 -2.95 4.05
CA GLY A 201 14.79 -3.82 3.48
C GLY A 201 15.21 -3.37 2.08
N ASP A 202 15.87 -4.25 1.33
CA ASP A 202 16.21 -3.98 -0.06
C ASP A 202 14.98 -4.13 -0.99
N LEU A 203 14.99 -3.42 -2.12
CA LEU A 203 13.84 -3.24 -3.01
C LEU A 203 14.05 -3.87 -4.37
N ASP A 204 14.19 -5.19 -4.39
CA ASP A 204 14.46 -5.99 -5.58
C ASP A 204 13.51 -7.20 -5.70
N LEU A 205 13.77 -8.06 -6.68
CA LEU A 205 13.01 -9.31 -6.85
C LEU A 205 13.29 -10.33 -5.73
N HIS A 206 14.45 -10.27 -5.07
CA HIS A 206 14.75 -11.16 -3.95
C HIS A 206 13.86 -10.86 -2.75
N ALA A 207 13.62 -9.58 -2.44
CA ALA A 207 12.66 -9.16 -1.41
C ALA A 207 11.23 -9.62 -1.71
N VAL A 208 10.83 -9.70 -3.00
CA VAL A 208 9.55 -10.31 -3.42
C VAL A 208 9.56 -11.82 -3.12
N GLU A 209 10.62 -12.54 -3.48
CA GLU A 209 10.76 -13.98 -3.20
C GLU A 209 10.76 -14.28 -1.69
N GLU A 210 11.51 -13.55 -0.87
CA GLU A 210 11.50 -13.67 0.59
C GLU A 210 10.11 -13.40 1.19
N TYR A 211 9.37 -12.43 0.64
CA TYR A 211 7.99 -12.18 1.08
C TYR A 211 7.08 -13.35 0.72
N ARG A 212 7.25 -13.98 -0.46
CA ARG A 212 6.51 -15.18 -0.86
C ARG A 212 6.84 -16.39 -0.01
N LEU A 213 8.11 -16.61 0.35
CA LEU A 213 8.53 -17.69 1.23
C LEU A 213 7.85 -17.56 2.61
N ARG A 214 7.92 -16.38 3.23
CA ARG A 214 7.22 -16.09 4.48
C ARG A 214 5.70 -16.30 4.38
N ARG A 215 5.06 -15.91 3.27
CA ARG A 215 3.63 -16.19 3.03
C ARG A 215 3.31 -17.69 2.96
N ARG A 216 4.23 -18.51 2.46
CA ARG A 216 4.07 -19.97 2.32
C ARG A 216 4.34 -20.72 3.62
N GLU A 217 5.21 -20.20 4.47
CA GLU A 217 5.41 -20.69 5.85
C GLU A 217 4.15 -20.49 6.71
N GLY A 218 3.35 -19.46 6.39
CA GLY A 218 2.07 -19.16 7.01
C GLY A 218 2.05 -17.74 7.57
N ALA A 219 0.85 -17.20 7.78
CA ALA A 219 0.73 -16.03 8.65
C ALA A 219 1.03 -16.45 10.10
N PRO A 220 1.73 -15.62 10.90
CA PRO A 220 1.82 -15.85 12.33
C PRO A 220 0.42 -15.98 12.94
N GLU A 221 0.25 -16.89 13.89
CA GLU A 221 -1.00 -17.04 14.63
C GLU A 221 -1.37 -15.70 15.32
N PRO A 222 -2.61 -15.22 15.19
CA PRO A 222 -3.03 -13.98 15.84
C PRO A 222 -2.91 -14.08 17.36
N ILE A 223 -2.36 -13.04 18.01
CA ILE A 223 -2.21 -12.97 19.46
C ILE A 223 -3.08 -11.81 19.96
N PRO A 224 -4.24 -12.08 20.59
CA PRO A 224 -5.17 -11.04 21.06
C PRO A 224 -4.50 -9.99 21.95
N PRO A 225 -4.99 -8.73 21.94
CA PRO A 225 -4.45 -7.67 22.76
C PRO A 225 -4.57 -7.97 24.26
N ARG A 226 -3.60 -7.49 25.03
CA ARG A 226 -3.54 -7.62 26.49
C ARG A 226 -4.04 -6.34 27.13
N LEU A 227 -5.18 -6.42 27.81
CA LEU A 227 -5.67 -5.33 28.65
C LEU A 227 -4.67 -5.07 29.80
N VAL A 228 -4.33 -3.81 30.01
CA VAL A 228 -3.50 -3.30 31.11
C VAL A 228 -4.21 -2.17 31.83
N ASP A 229 -3.92 -1.99 33.12
CA ASP A 229 -4.62 -1.03 34.00
C ASP A 229 -4.29 0.44 33.69
N SER A 230 -3.16 0.70 33.03
CA SER A 230 -2.69 2.02 32.61
C SER A 230 -1.62 1.89 31.51
N GLY A 231 -1.29 3.00 30.86
CA GLY A 231 -0.24 3.12 29.84
C GLY A 231 0.14 4.58 29.60
N PRO A 232 1.34 4.86 29.03
CA PRO A 232 1.82 6.22 28.80
C PRO A 232 0.85 7.14 28.03
N VAL A 233 -0.02 6.59 27.17
CA VAL A 233 -1.05 7.39 26.48
C VAL A 233 -1.95 8.17 27.45
N LEU A 234 -2.12 7.68 28.69
CA LEU A 234 -2.94 8.30 29.74
C LEU A 234 -2.15 9.26 30.65
N ASP A 235 -0.87 9.56 30.36
CA ASP A 235 -0.04 10.45 31.19
C ASP A 235 -0.66 11.85 31.32
N ASN A 236 -1.28 12.36 30.23
CA ASN A 236 -2.03 13.61 30.20
C ASN A 236 -3.47 13.39 29.71
N VAL A 237 -4.40 14.17 30.27
CA VAL A 237 -5.84 14.16 29.92
C VAL A 237 -6.30 15.59 29.66
N ILE A 238 -7.01 15.80 28.55
CA ILE A 238 -7.64 17.07 28.18
C ILE A 238 -9.12 16.78 27.92
N GLU A 239 -10.01 17.33 28.74
CA GLU A 239 -11.45 17.02 28.73
C GLU A 239 -12.32 18.28 28.86
N GLY A 240 -13.61 18.15 28.53
CA GLY A 240 -14.59 19.23 28.69
C GLY A 240 -14.28 20.45 27.83
N GLY A 241 -14.23 21.64 28.45
CA GLY A 241 -14.02 22.91 27.75
C GLY A 241 -12.59 23.14 27.26
N ASP A 242 -11.62 22.34 27.71
CA ASP A 242 -10.20 22.47 27.35
C ASP A 242 -9.83 21.70 26.06
N VAL A 243 -10.73 20.87 25.53
CA VAL A 243 -10.53 20.06 24.33
C VAL A 243 -10.24 20.96 23.12
N ASP A 244 -8.98 20.90 22.67
CA ASP A 244 -8.52 21.58 21.47
C ASP A 244 -7.48 20.74 20.72
N ILE A 245 -7.86 20.21 19.56
CA ILE A 245 -6.99 19.45 18.66
C ILE A 245 -5.85 20.30 18.09
N TYR A 246 -5.99 21.64 18.04
CA TYR A 246 -4.94 22.54 17.54
C TYR A 246 -3.79 22.77 18.52
N ARG A 247 -3.87 22.22 19.75
CA ARG A 247 -2.71 22.09 20.66
C ARG A 247 -1.60 21.22 20.05
N PHE A 248 -1.95 20.32 19.12
CA PHE A 248 -1.00 19.43 18.43
C PHE A 248 -0.72 19.92 16.99
N PRO A 249 0.35 19.44 16.33
CA PRO A 249 0.63 19.76 14.93
C PRO A 249 -0.55 19.42 14.02
N HIS A 250 -0.93 20.38 13.19
CA HIS A 250 -2.09 20.30 12.31
C HIS A 250 -1.68 20.62 10.85
N PRO A 251 -0.89 19.76 10.18
CA PRO A 251 -0.26 20.13 8.93
C PRO A 251 -1.26 20.22 7.77
N ILE A 252 -1.03 21.18 6.88
CA ILE A 252 -1.65 21.26 5.56
C ILE A 252 -0.56 20.78 4.59
N TRP A 253 -0.70 19.58 4.05
CA TRP A 253 0.41 18.89 3.39
C TRP A 253 0.69 19.43 1.99
N HIS A 254 -0.36 19.80 1.26
CA HIS A 254 -0.28 20.31 -0.10
C HIS A 254 -1.13 21.57 -0.28
N ALA A 255 -0.76 22.40 -1.27
CA ALA A 255 -1.30 23.75 -1.45
C ALA A 255 -2.82 23.85 -1.71
N GLU A 256 -3.48 22.78 -2.14
CA GLU A 256 -4.93 22.73 -2.39
C GLU A 256 -5.63 21.76 -1.42
N ASP A 257 -4.98 21.28 -0.35
CA ASP A 257 -5.66 20.52 0.69
C ASP A 257 -6.66 21.45 1.41
N GLY A 258 -7.93 21.03 1.54
CA GLY A 258 -9.04 21.85 2.04
C GLY A 258 -8.98 22.24 3.52
N GLY A 259 -7.89 21.94 4.21
CA GLY A 259 -7.68 22.21 5.63
C GLY A 259 -6.56 21.37 6.22
N PRO A 260 -6.39 21.40 7.55
CA PRO A 260 -5.37 20.64 8.26
C PRO A 260 -5.74 19.16 8.40
N TYR A 261 -4.78 18.28 8.12
CA TYR A 261 -4.92 16.82 8.21
C TYR A 261 -3.92 16.21 9.20
N PRO A 262 -4.17 16.27 10.52
CA PRO A 262 -3.27 15.68 11.52
C PRO A 262 -3.19 14.15 11.42
N GLY A 263 -4.23 13.49 10.92
CA GLY A 263 -4.25 12.03 10.74
C GLY A 263 -4.07 11.61 9.29
N THR A 264 -2.83 11.51 8.80
CA THR A 264 -2.51 10.86 7.50
C THR A 264 -1.89 9.47 7.65
N GLU A 265 -1.28 9.18 8.80
CA GLU A 265 -0.98 7.81 9.26
C GLU A 265 -1.48 7.64 10.71
N CYS A 266 -2.78 7.47 10.86
CA CYS A 266 -3.44 7.28 12.15
C CYS A 266 -4.10 5.90 12.26
N LEU A 267 -4.54 5.55 13.46
CA LEU A 267 -5.50 4.47 13.69
C LEU A 267 -6.87 5.04 14.01
N VAL A 268 -7.91 4.40 13.48
CA VAL A 268 -9.30 4.66 13.85
C VAL A 268 -9.91 3.34 14.29
N ILE A 269 -10.26 3.26 15.57
CA ILE A 269 -10.71 2.05 16.25
C ILE A 269 -12.21 2.18 16.54
N MET A 270 -12.98 1.22 16.07
CA MET A 270 -14.43 1.16 16.29
C MET A 270 -14.81 -0.24 16.79
N ARG A 271 -15.78 -0.31 17.70
CA ARG A 271 -16.42 -1.54 18.14
C ARG A 271 -17.71 -1.75 17.33
N ASP A 272 -17.94 -2.96 16.85
CA ASP A 272 -19.20 -3.31 16.20
C ASP A 272 -20.36 -3.33 17.22
N PRO A 273 -21.53 -2.73 16.94
CA PRO A 273 -22.61 -2.67 17.94
C PRO A 273 -23.43 -3.96 18.06
N ASP A 274 -23.16 -4.97 17.24
CA ASP A 274 -23.83 -6.29 17.27
C ASP A 274 -22.91 -7.41 17.81
N SER A 275 -21.63 -7.13 18.09
CA SER A 275 -20.62 -8.15 18.43
C SER A 275 -19.38 -7.57 19.14
N GLU A 276 -18.51 -8.42 19.69
CA GLU A 276 -17.23 -8.00 20.29
C GLU A 276 -16.15 -7.62 19.25
N TRP A 277 -16.52 -7.43 17.97
CA TRP A 277 -15.55 -7.15 16.92
C TRP A 277 -14.99 -5.73 17.05
N ILE A 278 -13.67 -5.64 17.20
CA ILE A 278 -12.89 -4.41 17.07
C ILE A 278 -12.30 -4.34 15.66
N ASN A 279 -12.59 -3.24 14.96
CA ASN A 279 -11.95 -2.88 13.70
C ASN A 279 -10.91 -1.78 13.96
N VAL A 280 -9.67 -1.95 13.47
CA VAL A 280 -8.67 -0.87 13.42
C VAL A 280 -8.38 -0.53 11.96
N GLY A 281 -8.77 0.66 11.52
CA GLY A 281 -8.55 1.13 10.15
C GLY A 281 -7.66 2.36 10.07
N THR A 282 -6.93 2.52 8.97
CA THR A 282 -6.28 3.79 8.60
C THR A 282 -7.23 4.62 7.74
N TYR A 283 -7.82 5.67 8.30
CA TYR A 283 -8.75 6.58 7.62
C TYR A 283 -8.27 8.02 7.82
N ARG A 284 -8.19 8.84 6.78
CA ARG A 284 -7.66 10.20 6.95
C ARG A 284 -8.57 11.07 7.80
N ILE A 285 -7.96 11.95 8.59
CA ILE A 285 -8.62 12.85 9.54
C ILE A 285 -8.37 14.30 9.11
N GLN A 286 -9.43 15.08 8.92
CA GLN A 286 -9.35 16.54 8.76
C GLN A 286 -9.89 17.21 10.04
N ALA A 287 -9.21 18.25 10.54
CA ALA A 287 -9.70 19.07 11.65
C ALA A 287 -10.41 20.34 11.13
N HIS A 288 -11.52 20.71 11.77
CA HIS A 288 -12.39 21.82 11.36
C HIS A 288 -12.47 22.94 12.40
N ASP A 289 -12.55 22.58 13.67
CA ASP A 289 -12.51 23.46 14.83
C ASP A 289 -11.91 22.68 16.03
N SER A 290 -11.85 23.28 17.22
CA SER A 290 -11.09 22.72 18.36
C SER A 290 -11.53 21.30 18.77
N ASN A 291 -12.80 20.94 18.57
CA ASN A 291 -13.32 19.62 18.92
C ASN A 291 -14.07 18.90 17.79
N THR A 292 -14.09 19.43 16.56
CA THR A 292 -14.73 18.78 15.40
C THR A 292 -13.71 18.34 14.36
N ILE A 293 -13.74 17.04 14.04
CA ILE A 293 -12.96 16.43 12.95
C ILE A 293 -13.90 15.70 11.97
N THR A 294 -13.40 15.31 10.80
CA THR A 294 -14.08 14.36 9.90
C THR A 294 -13.16 13.18 9.58
N ILE A 295 -13.74 11.98 9.49
CA ILE A 295 -13.02 10.73 9.24
C ILE A 295 -13.49 10.15 7.90
N PHE A 296 -12.63 10.17 6.87
CA PHE A 296 -13.03 9.59 5.58
C PHE A 296 -12.91 8.06 5.58
N THR A 297 -14.03 7.36 5.76
CA THR A 297 -14.13 5.91 5.55
C THR A 297 -14.73 5.59 4.18
N GLU A 298 -14.01 4.83 3.34
CA GLU A 298 -14.52 4.42 2.02
C GLU A 298 -15.82 3.57 2.15
N PRO A 299 -16.88 3.84 1.37
CA PRO A 299 -18.15 3.12 1.45
C PRO A 299 -18.00 1.59 1.35
N GLY A 300 -18.68 0.87 2.23
CA GLY A 300 -18.64 -0.59 2.30
C GLY A 300 -17.37 -1.19 2.91
N LYS A 301 -16.40 -0.38 3.37
CA LYS A 301 -15.34 -0.85 4.28
C LYS A 301 -15.86 -1.01 5.70
N HIS A 302 -15.13 -1.75 6.52
CA HIS A 302 -15.54 -2.09 7.90
C HIS A 302 -15.97 -0.88 8.75
N GLY A 303 -15.19 0.21 8.77
CA GLY A 303 -15.58 1.44 9.48
C GLY A 303 -16.89 2.07 8.97
N ASP A 304 -17.14 2.07 7.65
CA ASP A 304 -18.41 2.54 7.07
C ASP A 304 -19.58 1.60 7.42
N VAL A 305 -19.34 0.28 7.46
CA VAL A 305 -20.34 -0.71 7.87
C VAL A 305 -20.69 -0.56 9.36
N ILE A 306 -19.69 -0.38 10.23
CA ILE A 306 -19.88 -0.25 11.68
C ILE A 306 -20.62 1.05 12.02
N ARG A 307 -20.17 2.21 11.52
CA ARG A 307 -20.83 3.50 11.81
C ARG A 307 -22.31 3.51 11.39
N ARG A 308 -22.63 2.91 10.23
CA ARG A 308 -24.02 2.78 9.74
C ARG A 308 -24.91 1.94 10.64
N LYS A 309 -24.38 0.96 11.39
CA LYS A 309 -25.17 0.16 12.34
C LYS A 309 -25.62 0.99 13.54
N TYR A 310 -24.76 1.87 14.07
CA TYR A 310 -25.13 2.83 15.11
C TYR A 310 -26.17 3.83 14.61
N TRP A 311 -25.94 4.43 13.43
CA TRP A 311 -26.90 5.39 12.85
C TRP A 311 -28.26 4.76 12.57
N ALA A 312 -28.31 3.49 12.16
CA ALA A 312 -29.57 2.73 11.99
C ALA A 312 -30.36 2.53 13.30
N ARG A 313 -29.75 2.80 14.46
CA ARG A 313 -30.38 2.82 15.80
C ARG A 313 -30.68 4.24 16.29
N GLY A 314 -30.30 5.28 15.53
CA GLY A 314 -30.33 6.67 15.98
C GLY A 314 -29.22 7.00 16.99
N GLU A 315 -28.12 6.24 16.98
CA GLU A 315 -26.98 6.39 17.88
C GLU A 315 -25.78 6.97 17.12
N ALA A 316 -25.02 7.87 17.77
CA ALA A 316 -23.69 8.23 17.28
C ALA A 316 -22.72 7.05 17.49
N CYS A 317 -21.82 6.79 16.54
CA CYS A 317 -20.85 5.70 16.63
C CYS A 317 -19.66 6.11 17.51
N PRO A 318 -19.40 5.46 18.66
CA PRO A 318 -18.19 5.70 19.44
C PRO A 318 -16.94 5.32 18.64
N VAL A 319 -15.87 6.10 18.78
CA VAL A 319 -14.62 5.91 18.05
C VAL A 319 -13.42 6.39 18.87
N VAL A 320 -12.31 5.66 18.76
CA VAL A 320 -10.97 6.11 19.20
C VAL A 320 -10.16 6.46 17.95
N VAL A 321 -9.47 7.60 17.96
CA VAL A 321 -8.47 7.96 16.93
C VAL A 321 -7.10 8.09 17.55
N CYS A 322 -6.12 7.30 17.13
CA CYS A 322 -4.72 7.43 17.57
C CYS A 322 -3.88 8.20 16.54
N LEU A 323 -3.19 9.25 16.97
CA LEU A 323 -2.29 10.06 16.15
C LEU A 323 -0.84 9.81 16.58
N GLY A 324 -0.30 8.67 16.18
CA GLY A 324 1.01 8.18 16.63
C GLY A 324 0.86 6.85 17.36
N GLN A 325 1.38 5.79 16.75
CA GLN A 325 1.18 4.40 17.17
C GLN A 325 2.42 3.56 16.83
N ALA A 326 2.57 2.37 17.43
CA ALA A 326 3.55 1.39 17.00
C ALA A 326 3.49 1.14 15.47
N PRO A 327 4.61 1.19 14.72
CA PRO A 327 4.61 1.10 13.26
C PRO A 327 3.91 -0.16 12.68
N VAL A 328 3.91 -1.27 13.41
CA VAL A 328 3.17 -2.50 13.04
C VAL A 328 1.67 -2.24 12.87
N LEU A 329 1.08 -1.40 13.73
CA LEU A 329 -0.35 -1.07 13.71
C LEU A 329 -0.73 -0.27 12.46
N GLY A 330 0.09 0.71 12.09
CA GLY A 330 -0.04 1.39 10.78
C GLY A 330 0.15 0.44 9.60
N GLY A 331 1.01 -0.58 9.75
CA GLY A 331 1.24 -1.64 8.78
C GLY A 331 0.01 -2.53 8.53
N VAL A 332 -0.74 -2.90 9.57
CA VAL A 332 -1.93 -3.77 9.48
C VAL A 332 -3.24 -3.01 9.21
N GLY A 333 -3.46 -1.83 9.79
CA GLY A 333 -4.73 -1.08 9.69
C GLY A 333 -5.09 -0.58 8.28
N ARG A 334 -4.14 -0.65 7.34
CA ARG A 334 -4.33 -0.35 5.91
C ARG A 334 -4.78 -1.56 5.08
N VAL A 335 -4.81 -2.77 5.67
CA VAL A 335 -5.16 -4.03 5.00
C VAL A 335 -6.54 -4.46 5.47
N ALA A 336 -7.47 -4.64 4.54
CA ALA A 336 -8.79 -5.18 4.88
C ALA A 336 -8.69 -6.69 5.11
N HIS A 337 -8.71 -7.12 6.38
CA HIS A 337 -8.84 -8.52 6.76
C HIS A 337 -10.30 -9.01 6.59
N GLY A 338 -10.59 -10.25 6.99
CA GLY A 338 -11.96 -10.75 7.01
C GLY A 338 -12.82 -10.06 8.09
N PRO A 339 -14.15 -9.93 7.90
CA PRO A 339 -15.02 -9.45 8.97
C PRO A 339 -14.89 -10.29 10.24
N GLY A 340 -14.87 -9.64 11.40
CA GLY A 340 -14.65 -10.28 12.70
C GLY A 340 -13.17 -10.53 13.07
N VAL A 341 -12.22 -10.26 12.16
CA VAL A 341 -10.79 -10.22 12.49
C VAL A 341 -10.46 -8.84 13.09
N CYS A 342 -9.71 -8.83 14.19
CA CYS A 342 -9.17 -7.63 14.81
C CYS A 342 -7.70 -7.45 14.40
N GLU A 343 -7.34 -6.29 13.86
CA GLU A 343 -5.97 -5.99 13.45
C GLU A 343 -4.96 -5.98 14.60
N LEU A 344 -5.38 -5.70 15.85
CA LEU A 344 -4.51 -5.78 17.03
C LEU A 344 -3.96 -7.20 17.20
N ASP A 345 -4.79 -8.22 16.91
CA ASP A 345 -4.43 -9.63 17.03
C ASP A 345 -3.39 -10.01 15.97
N ILE A 346 -3.56 -9.49 14.74
CA ILE A 346 -2.62 -9.68 13.62
C ILE A 346 -1.28 -9.00 13.91
N ALA A 347 -1.32 -7.78 14.46
CA ALA A 347 -0.11 -7.08 14.90
C ALA A 347 0.60 -7.83 16.03
N GLY A 348 -0.16 -8.36 17.00
CA GLY A 348 0.38 -9.17 18.08
C GLY A 348 1.07 -10.44 17.57
N GLY A 349 0.45 -11.12 16.61
CA GLY A 349 1.04 -12.27 15.91
C GLY A 349 2.35 -11.91 15.19
N GLN A 350 2.41 -10.76 14.51
CA GLN A 350 3.63 -10.26 13.85
C GLN A 350 4.76 -9.89 14.84
N LEU A 351 4.42 -9.43 16.05
CA LEU A 351 5.39 -9.15 17.11
C LEU A 351 5.82 -10.40 17.89
N GLY A 352 5.06 -11.49 17.82
CA GLY A 352 5.19 -12.65 18.73
C GLY A 352 4.77 -12.35 20.18
N ARG A 353 4.12 -11.21 20.43
CA ARG A 353 3.60 -10.77 21.74
C ARG A 353 2.32 -9.97 21.56
N ALA A 354 1.43 -9.98 22.54
CA ALA A 354 0.22 -9.16 22.51
C ALA A 354 0.56 -7.65 22.39
N ILE A 355 -0.33 -6.91 21.70
CA ILE A 355 -0.40 -5.45 21.81
C ILE A 355 -1.00 -5.12 23.18
N GLU A 356 -0.36 -4.23 23.93
CA GLU A 356 -0.89 -3.77 25.22
C GLU A 356 -1.90 -2.65 24.98
N VAL A 357 -3.07 -2.75 25.60
CA VAL A 357 -4.16 -1.78 25.44
C VAL A 357 -4.73 -1.39 26.80
N VAL A 358 -5.08 -0.13 26.95
CA VAL A 358 -5.98 0.33 28.01
C VAL A 358 -7.42 0.32 27.48
N ALA A 359 -8.41 0.11 28.34
CA ALA A 359 -9.79 0.39 27.95
C ALA A 359 -10.00 1.90 27.92
N GLY A 360 -10.49 2.46 26.81
CA GLY A 360 -10.81 3.88 26.69
C GLY A 360 -11.76 4.31 27.81
N PRO A 361 -11.36 5.25 28.70
CA PRO A 361 -12.17 5.60 29.87
C PRO A 361 -13.59 6.06 29.56
N LEU A 362 -13.86 6.60 28.37
CA LEU A 362 -15.19 7.04 27.95
C LEU A 362 -15.98 5.97 27.19
N THR A 363 -15.37 5.31 26.20
CA THR A 363 -16.06 4.43 25.24
C THR A 363 -15.88 2.93 25.49
N GLY A 364 -14.89 2.54 26.30
CA GLY A 364 -14.48 1.14 26.47
C GLY A 364 -13.90 0.49 25.21
N ILE A 365 -13.57 1.28 24.17
CA ILE A 365 -12.81 0.83 22.99
C ILE A 365 -11.33 0.70 23.40
N PRO A 366 -10.61 -0.36 23.00
CA PRO A 366 -9.20 -0.52 23.36
C PRO A 366 -8.34 0.56 22.69
N ILE A 367 -7.52 1.24 23.49
CA ILE A 367 -6.50 2.21 23.05
C ILE A 367 -5.12 1.56 23.24
N PRO A 368 -4.25 1.49 22.23
CA PRO A 368 -2.86 1.04 22.41
C PRO A 368 -2.17 1.85 23.51
N ALA A 369 -1.63 1.16 24.51
CA ALA A 369 -1.11 1.76 25.74
C ALA A 369 0.09 2.70 25.48
N ASP A 370 0.83 2.45 24.40
CA ASP A 370 2.01 3.17 23.93
C ASP A 370 1.71 4.26 22.88
N ALA A 371 0.44 4.46 22.50
CA ALA A 371 0.05 5.50 21.55
C ALA A 371 0.44 6.90 22.05
N GLU A 372 0.82 7.77 21.12
CA GLU A 372 1.32 9.12 21.44
C GLU A 372 0.19 10.08 21.81
N ILE A 373 -0.92 10.01 21.07
CA ILE A 373 -2.15 10.77 21.27
C ILE A 373 -3.32 9.85 20.95
N ALA A 374 -4.37 9.84 21.77
CA ALA A 374 -5.64 9.19 21.50
C ALA A 374 -6.81 10.17 21.73
N LEU A 375 -7.71 10.26 20.75
CA LEU A 375 -8.95 11.04 20.81
C LEU A 375 -10.10 10.06 21.09
N GLU A 376 -10.82 10.20 22.20
CA GLU A 376 -12.11 9.54 22.39
C GLU A 376 -13.23 10.47 21.91
N ALA A 377 -14.06 9.94 21.01
CA ALA A 377 -14.95 10.74 20.20
C ALA A 377 -16.19 9.95 19.76
N ARG A 378 -17.13 10.65 19.13
CA ARG A 378 -18.35 10.08 18.52
C ARG A 378 -18.56 10.60 17.10
N ILE A 379 -18.80 9.68 16.16
CA ILE A 379 -19.20 9.98 14.78
C ILE A 379 -20.71 10.17 14.77
N LEU A 380 -21.16 11.41 14.61
CA LEU A 380 -22.58 11.74 14.61
C LEU A 380 -23.30 11.11 13.39
N PRO A 381 -24.60 10.82 13.50
CA PRO A 381 -25.44 10.55 12.32
C PRO A 381 -25.33 11.71 11.32
N PRO A 382 -25.24 11.45 10.00
CA PRO A 382 -25.08 12.48 8.98
C PRO A 382 -26.26 13.47 8.90
N GLU A 383 -27.41 13.14 9.47
CA GLU A 383 -28.56 14.03 9.63
C GLU A 383 -28.45 15.04 10.79
N GLU A 384 -27.50 14.86 11.72
CA GLU A 384 -27.28 15.78 12.85
C GLU A 384 -26.31 16.92 12.49
N GLU A 385 -25.08 16.58 12.09
CA GLU A 385 -24.06 17.54 11.66
C GLU A 385 -23.09 16.89 10.66
N THR A 386 -22.81 17.59 9.56
CA THR A 386 -21.72 17.28 8.63
C THR A 386 -20.72 18.42 8.57
N ARG A 387 -19.50 18.13 8.10
CA ARG A 387 -18.53 19.14 7.66
C ARG A 387 -18.01 18.77 6.28
N VAL A 388 -17.58 19.78 5.53
CA VAL A 388 -17.01 19.59 4.19
C VAL A 388 -15.60 19.04 4.32
N GLU A 389 -15.44 17.73 4.14
CA GLU A 389 -14.15 17.05 4.00
C GLU A 389 -13.58 17.33 2.61
N GLY A 390 -12.27 17.55 2.53
CA GLY A 390 -11.58 17.72 1.26
C GLY A 390 -11.59 19.16 0.69
N PRO A 391 -10.94 19.36 -0.48
CA PRO A 391 -10.24 18.32 -1.24
C PRO A 391 -8.94 17.89 -0.55
N PHE A 392 -8.40 16.74 -0.97
CA PHE A 392 -7.17 16.17 -0.41
C PHE A 392 -6.31 15.53 -1.51
N GLY A 393 -4.99 15.64 -1.40
CA GLY A 393 -4.05 14.99 -2.31
C GLY A 393 -4.14 13.46 -2.23
N GLU A 394 -4.61 12.78 -3.28
CA GLU A 394 -4.82 11.33 -3.27
C GLU A 394 -3.62 10.56 -3.84
N TRP A 395 -3.50 9.28 -3.45
CA TRP A 395 -2.39 8.42 -3.88
C TRP A 395 -2.13 8.28 -5.39
N PRO A 396 -3.09 8.49 -6.32
CA PRO A 396 -2.83 8.55 -7.76
C PRO A 396 -2.02 9.79 -8.19
N GLY A 397 -1.83 10.78 -7.32
CA GLY A 397 -1.18 12.07 -7.62
C GLY A 397 -2.13 13.18 -8.05
N TYR A 398 -3.40 13.12 -7.64
CA TYR A 398 -4.46 14.07 -8.02
C TYR A 398 -5.42 14.31 -6.85
N TYR A 399 -6.12 15.44 -6.82
CA TYR A 399 -7.24 15.70 -5.89
C TYR A 399 -8.52 14.98 -6.34
N ALA A 400 -8.44 13.64 -6.47
CA ALA A 400 -9.44 12.82 -7.15
C ALA A 400 -10.73 12.58 -6.35
N SER A 401 -10.72 12.80 -5.02
CA SER A 401 -11.90 12.71 -4.17
C SER A 401 -12.80 13.95 -4.22
N GLY A 402 -12.26 15.11 -4.62
CA GLY A 402 -12.93 16.40 -4.46
C GLY A 402 -13.23 16.74 -3.01
N ALA A 403 -14.12 17.70 -2.79
CA ALA A 403 -14.71 18.02 -1.49
C ALA A 403 -16.14 17.46 -1.37
N ARG A 404 -16.56 17.08 -0.17
CA ARG A 404 -17.87 16.47 0.12
C ARG A 404 -18.26 16.64 1.59
N ASP A 405 -19.54 16.52 1.90
CA ASP A 405 -19.98 16.36 3.27
C ASP A 405 -19.57 14.97 3.82
N GLU A 406 -18.85 14.95 4.93
CA GLU A 406 -18.70 13.77 5.79
C GLU A 406 -19.34 14.06 7.17
N PRO A 407 -19.81 13.03 7.90
CA PRO A 407 -20.38 13.21 9.23
C PRO A 407 -19.36 13.84 10.19
N ALA A 408 -19.82 14.82 10.97
CA ALA A 408 -18.99 15.45 11.99
C ALA A 408 -18.65 14.44 13.09
N VAL A 409 -17.40 14.47 13.53
CA VAL A 409 -16.92 13.68 14.66
C VAL A 409 -16.55 14.63 15.78
N LYS A 410 -17.24 14.49 16.92
CA LYS A 410 -17.01 15.32 18.11
C LYS A 410 -16.01 14.62 19.02
N ILE A 411 -14.90 15.28 19.30
CA ILE A 411 -13.92 14.88 20.31
C ILE A 411 -14.50 15.22 21.67
N ASP A 412 -14.60 14.24 22.55
CA ASP A 412 -15.10 14.41 23.91
C ASP A 412 -13.93 14.44 24.93
N VAL A 413 -12.85 13.67 24.70
CA VAL A 413 -11.60 13.67 25.51
C VAL A 413 -10.37 13.42 24.63
N ILE A 414 -9.23 14.02 24.99
CA ILE A 414 -7.91 13.72 24.42
C ILE A 414 -6.99 13.19 25.51
N TYR A 415 -6.30 12.09 25.21
CA TYR A 415 -5.24 11.50 26.01
C TYR A 415 -3.92 11.64 25.26
N HIS A 416 -2.81 11.96 25.92
CA HIS A 416 -1.49 11.96 25.28
C HIS A 416 -0.32 11.70 26.23
N ARG A 417 0.79 11.25 25.64
CA ARG A 417 2.11 11.14 26.29
C ARG A 417 2.74 12.53 26.45
N GLU A 418 3.74 12.64 27.32
CA GLU A 418 4.69 13.76 27.31
C GLU A 418 5.45 13.87 25.97
N ASP A 419 5.62 15.09 25.45
CA ASP A 419 6.23 15.40 24.15
C ASP A 419 5.63 14.60 22.96
N PRO A 420 4.31 14.65 22.67
CA PRO A 420 3.67 13.70 21.75
C PRO A 420 4.17 13.79 20.30
N ILE A 421 4.25 12.63 19.63
CA ILE A 421 4.70 12.48 18.23
C ILE A 421 3.55 12.06 17.30
N ILE A 422 3.15 12.92 16.37
CA ILE A 422 2.22 12.55 15.27
C ILE A 422 2.99 11.87 14.13
N ILE A 423 2.43 10.82 13.52
CA ILE A 423 2.98 10.22 12.29
C ILE A 423 2.30 10.83 11.05
N GLY A 424 3.11 11.44 10.18
CA GLY A 424 2.68 11.98 8.88
C GLY A 424 3.03 11.06 7.72
N GLN A 425 2.04 10.70 6.90
CA GLN A 425 2.27 10.06 5.60
C GLN A 425 1.27 10.53 4.53
N PRO A 426 1.30 11.82 4.14
CA PRO A 426 0.44 12.36 3.09
C PRO A 426 0.70 11.67 1.73
N PRO A 427 -0.32 11.49 0.87
CA PRO A 427 -0.12 10.90 -0.45
C PRO A 427 0.45 11.93 -1.45
N VAL A 428 1.65 11.66 -1.97
CA VAL A 428 2.26 12.46 -3.05
C VAL A 428 2.05 11.86 -4.44
N ARG A 429 2.44 12.59 -5.49
CA ARG A 429 2.47 12.08 -6.87
C ARG A 429 3.34 10.80 -6.96
N PRO A 430 2.84 9.70 -7.56
CA PRO A 430 3.53 8.40 -7.57
C PRO A 430 4.70 8.33 -8.58
N THR A 431 5.55 9.35 -8.68
CA THR A 431 6.68 9.41 -9.63
C THR A 431 8.05 9.29 -8.97
N LEU A 432 8.11 9.32 -7.64
CA LEU A 432 9.36 9.44 -6.87
C LEU A 432 9.82 8.05 -6.40
N PRO A 433 11.13 7.72 -6.47
CA PRO A 433 11.63 6.37 -6.20
C PRO A 433 11.45 5.95 -4.73
N GLY A 434 11.56 6.88 -3.78
CA GLY A 434 11.27 6.67 -2.37
C GLY A 434 9.81 6.36 -2.07
N ARG A 435 8.91 6.43 -3.06
CA ARG A 435 7.53 5.94 -2.94
C ARG A 435 7.45 4.47 -3.36
N HIS A 436 7.75 3.63 -2.37
CA HIS A 436 8.07 2.22 -2.53
C HIS A 436 7.02 1.36 -3.29
N THR A 437 7.54 0.39 -4.05
CA THR A 437 6.76 -0.69 -4.67
C THR A 437 6.02 -1.52 -3.62
N HIS A 438 4.78 -1.93 -3.92
CA HIS A 438 4.01 -2.81 -3.04
C HIS A 438 4.49 -4.28 -3.17
N ILE A 439 5.63 -4.61 -2.57
CA ILE A 439 6.28 -5.96 -2.60
C ILE A 439 5.26 -7.07 -2.31
N GLY A 440 4.48 -6.94 -1.23
CA GLY A 440 3.45 -7.93 -0.89
C GLY A 440 2.32 -8.07 -1.92
N GLY A 441 2.07 -7.03 -2.72
CA GLY A 441 1.15 -7.09 -3.85
C GLY A 441 1.75 -7.83 -5.05
N ALA A 442 3.04 -7.61 -5.35
CA ALA A 442 3.76 -8.34 -6.38
C ALA A 442 3.86 -9.84 -6.05
N ALA A 443 4.23 -10.16 -4.81
CA ALA A 443 4.26 -11.51 -4.26
C ALA A 443 2.91 -12.23 -4.40
N ALA A 444 1.80 -11.55 -4.07
CA ALA A 444 0.46 -12.13 -4.18
C ALA A 444 -0.02 -12.35 -5.62
N ILE A 445 0.41 -11.52 -6.59
CA ILE A 445 0.19 -11.77 -8.02
C ILE A 445 1.00 -13.00 -8.48
N TRP A 446 2.25 -13.13 -8.03
CA TRP A 446 3.09 -14.28 -8.36
C TRP A 446 2.53 -15.58 -7.76
N ASP A 447 2.10 -15.57 -6.51
CA ASP A 447 1.41 -16.73 -5.91
C ASP A 447 0.12 -17.10 -6.64
N ALA A 448 -0.62 -16.12 -7.20
CA ALA A 448 -1.77 -16.39 -8.05
C ALA A 448 -1.41 -17.00 -9.42
N LEU A 449 -0.26 -16.63 -10.01
CA LEU A 449 0.28 -17.24 -11.22
C LEU A 449 0.68 -18.71 -11.00
N ASP A 450 1.43 -18.97 -9.92
CA ASP A 450 1.80 -20.34 -9.52
C ASP A 450 0.54 -21.19 -9.25
N ALA A 451 -0.45 -20.65 -8.52
CA ALA A 451 -1.69 -21.35 -8.19
C ALA A 451 -2.58 -21.63 -9.41
N ALA A 452 -2.52 -20.78 -10.44
CA ALA A 452 -3.16 -21.01 -11.73
C ALA A 452 -2.38 -21.97 -12.65
N GLY A 453 -1.22 -22.47 -12.21
CA GLY A 453 -0.38 -23.39 -12.96
C GLY A 453 0.41 -22.76 -14.09
N VAL A 454 0.69 -21.44 -14.03
CA VAL A 454 1.53 -20.76 -15.03
C VAL A 454 3.01 -21.02 -14.70
N PRO A 455 3.75 -21.77 -15.52
CA PRO A 455 5.14 -22.12 -15.23
C PRO A 455 6.11 -20.97 -15.51
N GLU A 456 7.37 -21.11 -15.08
CA GLU A 456 8.50 -20.29 -15.58
C GLU A 456 8.34 -18.77 -15.42
N ILE A 457 7.56 -18.32 -14.43
CA ILE A 457 7.59 -16.93 -13.95
C ILE A 457 8.98 -16.65 -13.36
N ARG A 458 9.60 -15.56 -13.80
CA ARG A 458 10.94 -15.10 -13.37
C ARG A 458 10.90 -13.90 -12.43
N GLY A 459 9.80 -13.17 -12.45
CA GLY A 459 9.59 -12.05 -11.54
C GLY A 459 8.19 -11.47 -11.70
N VAL A 460 7.71 -10.85 -10.64
CA VAL A 460 6.56 -9.95 -10.69
C VAL A 460 6.92 -8.67 -9.96
N TRP A 461 6.56 -7.52 -10.54
CA TRP A 461 6.81 -6.21 -9.98
C TRP A 461 5.60 -5.28 -10.19
N LYS A 462 5.46 -4.24 -9.35
CA LYS A 462 4.45 -3.20 -9.52
C LYS A 462 5.17 -1.86 -9.62
N LEU A 463 5.16 -1.21 -10.78
CA LEU A 463 5.96 0.00 -10.96
C LEU A 463 5.44 1.14 -10.09
N ALA A 464 6.36 1.82 -9.39
CA ALA A 464 6.07 2.97 -8.54
C ALA A 464 5.26 4.05 -9.28
N ALA A 465 5.62 4.30 -10.56
CA ALA A 465 4.93 5.17 -11.53
C ALA A 465 3.40 4.95 -11.62
N GLY A 466 2.90 3.77 -11.27
CA GLY A 466 1.48 3.43 -11.23
C GLY A 466 0.84 3.51 -9.84
N GLY A 467 1.45 4.20 -8.87
CA GLY A 467 1.03 4.20 -7.46
C GLY A 467 1.00 2.79 -6.85
N SER A 468 1.85 1.90 -7.37
CA SER A 468 1.91 0.47 -7.05
C SER A 468 0.58 -0.30 -7.21
N ARG A 469 -0.35 0.23 -8.03
CA ARG A 469 -1.64 -0.39 -8.38
C ARG A 469 -1.92 -0.42 -9.88
N PHE A 470 -1.76 0.70 -10.59
CA PHE A 470 -2.14 0.83 -12.00
C PHE A 470 -1.30 -0.05 -12.93
N ILE A 471 0.00 -0.25 -12.65
CA ILE A 471 0.93 -0.91 -13.57
C ILE A 471 1.58 -2.11 -12.88
N ASN A 472 1.48 -3.28 -13.51
CA ASN A 472 2.03 -4.55 -13.05
C ASN A 472 2.89 -5.13 -14.17
N VAL A 473 4.07 -5.64 -13.84
CA VAL A 473 5.04 -6.21 -14.79
C VAL A 473 5.36 -7.65 -14.39
N ILE A 474 5.39 -8.56 -15.37
CA ILE A 474 5.62 -9.99 -15.17
C ILE A 474 6.70 -10.45 -16.15
N ALA A 475 7.84 -10.89 -15.63
CA ALA A 475 8.87 -11.54 -16.42
C ALA A 475 8.61 -13.04 -16.50
N ILE A 476 8.69 -13.62 -17.70
CA ILE A 476 8.53 -15.06 -17.93
C ILE A 476 9.63 -15.60 -18.84
N ARG A 477 9.99 -16.87 -18.66
CA ARG A 477 10.62 -17.65 -19.74
C ARG A 477 9.54 -18.33 -20.57
N GLN A 478 9.48 -18.03 -21.87
CA GLN A 478 8.45 -18.60 -22.73
C GLN A 478 8.71 -20.09 -23.07
N LEU A 479 7.78 -20.97 -22.67
CA LEU A 479 7.86 -22.41 -22.98
C LEU A 479 7.09 -22.85 -24.23
N HIS A 480 6.00 -22.16 -24.56
CA HIS A 480 5.14 -22.50 -25.70
C HIS A 480 4.42 -21.26 -26.25
N ALA A 481 3.88 -21.36 -27.46
CA ALA A 481 3.01 -20.33 -28.02
C ALA A 481 1.81 -20.07 -27.07
N GLY A 482 1.49 -18.79 -26.86
CA GLY A 482 0.44 -18.38 -25.93
C GLY A 482 0.83 -18.33 -24.45
N HIS A 483 2.06 -18.70 -24.06
CA HIS A 483 2.49 -18.64 -22.65
C HIS A 483 2.37 -17.23 -22.05
N ALA A 484 2.80 -16.20 -22.80
CA ALA A 484 2.63 -14.80 -22.39
C ALA A 484 1.16 -14.40 -22.19
N LYS A 485 0.25 -14.89 -23.04
CA LYS A 485 -1.20 -14.64 -22.93
C LYS A 485 -1.80 -15.29 -21.69
N MET A 486 -1.39 -16.52 -21.37
CA MET A 486 -1.78 -17.20 -20.13
C MET A 486 -1.35 -16.39 -18.89
N ALA A 487 -0.08 -15.98 -18.82
CA ALA A 487 0.45 -15.18 -17.71
C ALA A 487 -0.28 -13.84 -17.57
N GLY A 488 -0.46 -13.10 -18.67
CA GLY A 488 -1.12 -11.79 -18.65
C GLY A 488 -2.59 -11.85 -18.22
N LEU A 489 -3.36 -12.84 -18.69
CA LEU A 489 -4.77 -13.02 -18.33
C LEU A 489 -4.93 -13.35 -16.84
N VAL A 490 -4.11 -14.25 -16.29
CA VAL A 490 -4.13 -14.58 -14.86
C VAL A 490 -3.69 -13.38 -14.03
N ALA A 491 -2.58 -12.73 -14.38
CA ALA A 491 -2.05 -11.60 -13.62
C ALA A 491 -3.02 -10.41 -13.57
N THR A 492 -3.71 -10.08 -14.67
CA THR A 492 -4.65 -8.96 -14.71
C THR A 492 -6.01 -9.27 -14.05
N GLY A 493 -6.41 -10.55 -14.05
CA GLY A 493 -7.68 -11.02 -13.49
C GLY A 493 -7.64 -11.37 -12.00
N CYS A 494 -6.45 -11.58 -11.42
CA CYS A 494 -6.32 -11.95 -10.02
C CYS A 494 -6.65 -10.79 -9.05
N GLY A 495 -7.20 -11.11 -7.87
CA GLY A 495 -7.60 -10.12 -6.85
C GLY A 495 -6.53 -9.06 -6.50
N PRO A 496 -5.24 -9.43 -6.30
CA PRO A 496 -4.16 -8.48 -5.98
C PRO A 496 -3.83 -7.41 -7.07
N ALA A 497 -4.21 -7.66 -8.32
CA ALA A 497 -4.20 -6.68 -9.42
C ALA A 497 -5.61 -6.15 -9.77
N GLY A 498 -6.64 -6.74 -9.16
CA GLY A 498 -8.04 -6.63 -9.51
C GLY A 498 -8.70 -5.29 -9.19
N PHE A 499 -8.14 -4.48 -8.27
CA PHE A 499 -8.66 -3.15 -7.94
C PHE A 499 -7.83 -2.05 -8.61
N MET A 500 -8.48 -1.23 -9.45
CA MET A 500 -7.86 -0.08 -10.12
C MET A 500 -6.60 -0.42 -10.96
N GLY A 501 -6.45 -1.67 -11.41
CA GLY A 501 -5.44 -2.02 -12.42
C GLY A 501 -5.68 -1.27 -13.73
N ARG A 502 -4.60 -0.99 -14.47
CA ARG A 502 -4.63 -0.37 -15.82
C ARG A 502 -3.84 -1.15 -16.85
N MET A 503 -2.59 -1.47 -16.51
CA MET A 503 -1.60 -2.08 -17.40
C MET A 503 -1.06 -3.36 -16.75
N THR A 504 -1.02 -4.43 -17.54
CA THR A 504 -0.36 -5.69 -17.21
C THR A 504 0.64 -5.97 -18.32
N ILE A 505 1.91 -5.77 -18.05
CA ILE A 505 3.00 -5.88 -19.02
C ILE A 505 3.70 -7.22 -18.81
N VAL A 506 3.76 -8.05 -19.83
CA VAL A 506 4.49 -9.32 -19.82
C VAL A 506 5.75 -9.14 -20.66
N VAL A 507 6.91 -9.51 -20.10
CA VAL A 507 8.24 -9.42 -20.74
C VAL A 507 8.97 -10.75 -20.66
N ASP A 508 10.00 -10.91 -21.50
CA ASP A 508 10.90 -12.07 -21.45
C ASP A 508 11.80 -12.04 -20.18
N GLU A 509 12.51 -13.14 -19.91
CA GLU A 509 13.34 -13.32 -18.71
C GLU A 509 14.61 -12.44 -18.64
N ASP A 510 14.98 -11.77 -19.73
CA ASP A 510 16.19 -10.96 -19.85
C ASP A 510 16.00 -9.48 -19.50
N ILE A 511 14.81 -9.11 -19.00
CA ILE A 511 14.44 -7.74 -18.61
C ILE A 511 14.46 -7.61 -17.07
N ASP A 512 15.22 -6.65 -16.55
CA ASP A 512 15.05 -6.23 -15.15
C ASP A 512 13.74 -5.44 -15.00
N ILE A 513 12.71 -6.12 -14.50
CA ILE A 513 11.39 -5.53 -14.29
C ILE A 513 11.33 -4.53 -13.11
N THR A 514 12.40 -4.37 -12.34
CA THR A 514 12.52 -3.35 -11.30
C THR A 514 12.92 -2.00 -11.88
N ASP A 515 13.70 -1.97 -12.98
CA ASP A 515 14.00 -0.76 -13.74
C ASP A 515 12.91 -0.46 -14.79
N SER A 516 12.25 0.68 -14.62
CA SER A 516 11.28 1.18 -15.59
C SER A 516 11.88 1.40 -16.99
N SER A 517 13.18 1.67 -17.11
CA SER A 517 13.88 1.91 -18.37
C SER A 517 13.98 0.64 -19.20
N GLU A 518 14.33 -0.49 -18.59
CA GLU A 518 14.36 -1.79 -19.26
C GLU A 518 12.95 -2.27 -19.66
N VAL A 519 11.95 -2.08 -18.80
CA VAL A 519 10.54 -2.37 -19.14
C VAL A 519 10.07 -1.54 -20.34
N MET A 520 10.40 -0.25 -20.36
CA MET A 520 10.08 0.63 -21.50
C MET A 520 10.85 0.26 -22.77
N TRP A 521 12.10 -0.20 -22.67
CA TRP A 521 12.86 -0.73 -23.80
C TRP A 521 12.24 -2.01 -24.38
N ALA A 522 11.80 -2.94 -23.52
CA ALA A 522 11.07 -4.13 -23.95
C ALA A 522 9.77 -3.75 -24.68
N MET A 523 8.99 -2.81 -24.14
CA MET A 523 7.79 -2.29 -24.78
C MET A 523 8.08 -1.59 -26.12
N ALA A 524 9.18 -0.86 -26.24
CA ALA A 524 9.53 -0.14 -27.47
C ALA A 524 10.05 -1.07 -28.59
N THR A 525 10.56 -2.26 -28.25
CA THR A 525 11.30 -3.13 -29.20
C THR A 525 10.68 -4.50 -29.43
N ARG A 526 9.77 -4.97 -28.57
CA ARG A 526 9.21 -6.34 -28.61
C ARG A 526 7.68 -6.40 -28.71
N TRP A 527 7.00 -5.25 -28.70
CA TRP A 527 5.54 -5.14 -28.71
C TRP A 527 5.04 -4.45 -29.99
N ASP A 528 4.31 -5.17 -30.83
CA ASP A 528 3.38 -4.59 -31.82
C ASP A 528 2.03 -4.30 -31.12
N PRO A 529 1.64 -3.02 -30.94
CA PRO A 529 0.39 -2.65 -30.27
C PRO A 529 -0.87 -3.26 -30.87
N LYS A 530 -0.87 -3.60 -32.16
CA LYS A 530 -2.04 -4.15 -32.86
C LYS A 530 -2.22 -5.65 -32.63
N THR A 531 -1.13 -6.41 -32.50
CA THR A 531 -1.15 -7.89 -32.51
C THR A 531 -0.73 -8.52 -31.18
N GLN A 532 -0.01 -7.78 -30.34
CA GLN A 532 0.51 -8.23 -29.04
C GLN A 532 -0.18 -7.52 -27.86
N THR A 533 -1.49 -7.32 -27.97
CA THR A 533 -2.32 -6.63 -26.98
C THR A 533 -3.64 -7.36 -26.74
N ASP A 534 -4.13 -7.37 -25.51
CA ASP A 534 -5.56 -7.57 -25.21
C ASP A 534 -6.09 -6.35 -24.46
N ILE A 535 -7.33 -5.93 -24.74
CA ILE A 535 -8.05 -4.89 -23.99
C ILE A 535 -9.25 -5.54 -23.31
N ILE A 536 -9.44 -5.27 -22.02
CA ILE A 536 -10.53 -5.80 -21.20
C ILE A 536 -11.32 -4.63 -20.61
N ASP A 537 -12.58 -4.50 -21.03
CA ASP A 537 -13.50 -3.47 -20.55
C ASP A 537 -14.29 -3.93 -19.32
N GLY A 538 -14.91 -2.97 -18.62
CA GLY A 538 -15.80 -3.27 -17.47
C GLY A 538 -15.06 -3.73 -16.20
N CYS A 539 -13.74 -3.56 -16.14
CA CYS A 539 -12.93 -3.99 -15.01
C CYS A 539 -13.18 -3.13 -13.76
N TRP A 540 -12.99 -3.73 -12.57
CA TRP A 540 -13.22 -3.05 -11.29
C TRP A 540 -12.23 -1.88 -11.07
N SER A 541 -12.79 -0.70 -10.83
CA SER A 541 -12.05 0.52 -10.46
C SER A 541 -12.68 1.15 -9.20
N GLY A 542 -12.29 2.37 -8.86
CA GLY A 542 -12.77 3.07 -7.67
C GLY A 542 -12.87 4.58 -7.87
N ASN A 543 -13.44 5.28 -6.89
CA ASN A 543 -13.64 6.74 -6.94
C ASN A 543 -12.34 7.55 -7.08
N LEU A 544 -11.19 6.95 -6.82
CA LEU A 544 -9.88 7.60 -6.97
C LEU A 544 -9.28 7.46 -8.38
N ASP A 545 -9.94 6.75 -9.31
CA ASP A 545 -9.47 6.63 -10.69
C ASP A 545 -9.59 8.00 -11.40
N PRO A 546 -8.48 8.67 -11.77
CA PRO A 546 -8.55 10.02 -12.34
C PRO A 546 -9.18 10.05 -13.74
N THR A 547 -9.29 8.90 -14.42
CA THR A 547 -9.84 8.81 -15.78
C THR A 547 -11.35 8.57 -15.83
N LEU A 548 -12.00 8.32 -14.69
CA LEU A 548 -13.46 8.27 -14.61
C LEU A 548 -14.05 9.68 -14.83
N SER A 549 -14.85 9.83 -15.88
CA SER A 549 -15.55 11.09 -16.15
C SER A 549 -16.60 11.40 -15.07
N PRO A 550 -16.99 12.67 -14.88
CA PRO A 550 -18.03 13.04 -13.93
C PRO A 550 -19.35 12.27 -14.15
N GLU A 551 -19.73 12.03 -15.40
CA GLU A 551 -20.95 11.30 -15.77
C GLU A 551 -20.87 9.83 -15.35
N LYS A 552 -19.71 9.16 -15.52
CA LYS A 552 -19.53 7.78 -15.04
C LYS A 552 -19.62 7.71 -13.52
N ARG A 553 -19.03 8.66 -12.79
CA ARG A 553 -19.09 8.72 -11.32
C ARG A 553 -20.52 8.94 -10.82
N ALA A 554 -21.21 9.92 -11.39
CA ALA A 554 -22.61 10.22 -11.03
C ALA A 554 -23.56 9.04 -11.32
N ALA A 555 -23.28 8.24 -12.34
CA ALA A 555 -24.01 7.00 -12.64
C ALA A 555 -23.58 5.78 -11.80
N GLY A 556 -22.68 5.94 -10.81
CA GLY A 556 -22.13 4.82 -10.03
C GLY A 556 -21.26 3.84 -10.82
N ASN A 557 -20.88 4.19 -12.06
CA ASN A 557 -20.18 3.31 -12.99
C ASN A 557 -18.66 3.37 -12.76
N LEU A 558 -18.21 2.77 -11.65
CA LEU A 558 -16.81 2.71 -11.22
C LEU A 558 -16.02 1.60 -11.95
N THR A 559 -16.17 1.53 -13.28
CA THR A 559 -15.45 0.57 -14.13
C THR A 559 -14.39 1.25 -14.98
N ASN A 560 -13.29 0.56 -15.26
CA ASN A 560 -12.30 0.99 -16.24
C ASN A 560 -12.05 -0.06 -17.32
N SER A 561 -11.31 0.33 -18.36
CA SER A 561 -10.68 -0.59 -19.29
C SER A 561 -9.22 -0.83 -18.88
N ARG A 562 -8.73 -2.02 -19.17
CA ARG A 562 -7.35 -2.45 -18.93
C ARG A 562 -6.70 -2.93 -20.21
N ILE A 563 -5.38 -2.83 -20.25
CA ILE A 563 -4.56 -3.34 -21.35
C ILE A 563 -3.58 -4.39 -20.80
N ILE A 564 -3.53 -5.54 -21.48
CA ILE A 564 -2.45 -6.51 -21.36
C ILE A 564 -1.50 -6.28 -22.54
N ILE A 565 -0.22 -6.09 -22.24
CA ILE A 565 0.84 -5.78 -23.19
C ILE A 565 1.81 -6.96 -23.22
N TYR A 566 1.96 -7.61 -24.37
CA TYR A 566 2.89 -8.74 -24.53
C TYR A 566 4.20 -8.26 -25.18
N ALA A 567 5.02 -7.56 -24.39
CA ALA A 567 6.35 -7.07 -24.76
C ALA A 567 7.41 -8.19 -24.70
N VAL A 568 7.10 -9.31 -25.35
CA VAL A 568 7.92 -10.52 -25.44
C VAL A 568 8.34 -10.77 -26.89
N ARG A 569 9.50 -11.39 -27.10
CA ARG A 569 9.91 -11.89 -28.42
C ARG A 569 8.85 -12.88 -28.94
N PRO A 570 8.32 -12.76 -30.17
CA PRO A 570 7.21 -13.63 -30.59
C PRO A 570 7.65 -15.09 -30.67
N PHE A 571 6.99 -15.96 -29.89
CA PHE A 571 7.45 -17.33 -29.61
C PHE A 571 7.91 -18.14 -30.85
N HIS A 572 7.20 -18.00 -31.97
CA HIS A 572 7.44 -18.79 -33.20
C HIS A 572 8.75 -18.46 -33.94
N TRP A 573 9.42 -17.36 -33.61
CA TRP A 573 10.76 -17.00 -34.11
C TRP A 573 11.64 -16.35 -33.02
N LYS A 574 11.34 -16.61 -31.74
CA LYS A 574 12.03 -15.95 -30.60
C LYS A 574 13.55 -16.19 -30.58
N ASP A 575 13.99 -17.30 -31.17
CA ASP A 575 15.39 -17.74 -31.23
C ASP A 575 16.12 -17.18 -32.46
N ASP A 576 15.39 -16.78 -33.50
CA ASP A 576 15.87 -16.02 -34.66
C ASP A 576 15.76 -14.49 -34.46
N PHE A 577 15.15 -14.06 -33.36
CA PHE A 577 15.00 -12.64 -33.02
C PHE A 577 16.38 -11.97 -32.86
N PRO A 578 16.57 -10.72 -33.33
CA PRO A 578 17.85 -10.02 -33.22
C PRO A 578 18.43 -10.08 -31.80
N LYS A 579 19.69 -10.53 -31.70
CA LYS A 579 20.37 -10.68 -30.41
C LYS A 579 20.49 -9.32 -29.72
N VAL A 580 20.24 -9.32 -28.40
CA VAL A 580 20.47 -8.14 -27.56
C VAL A 580 21.96 -7.79 -27.60
N ASN A 581 22.26 -6.53 -27.92
CA ASN A 581 23.61 -5.99 -27.90
C ASN A 581 23.96 -5.54 -26.47
N MET A 582 24.41 -6.48 -25.64
CA MET A 582 24.77 -6.22 -24.24
C MET A 582 26.02 -7.00 -23.82
N VAL A 583 26.65 -6.54 -22.74
CA VAL A 583 27.62 -7.31 -21.96
C VAL A 583 26.84 -8.29 -21.09
N SER A 584 27.25 -9.56 -21.01
CA SER A 584 26.62 -10.51 -20.08
C SER A 584 26.90 -10.09 -18.64
N ARG A 585 25.92 -10.29 -17.74
CA ARG A 585 25.99 -9.84 -16.34
C ARG A 585 27.24 -10.39 -15.63
N GLU A 586 27.58 -11.65 -15.83
CA GLU A 586 28.72 -12.32 -15.21
C GLU A 586 30.05 -11.68 -15.64
N TYR A 587 30.17 -11.31 -16.92
CA TYR A 587 31.37 -10.64 -17.42
C TYR A 587 31.40 -9.15 -17.04
N ALA A 588 30.23 -8.50 -16.92
CA ALA A 588 30.13 -7.15 -16.36
C ALA A 588 30.58 -7.12 -14.89
N GLU A 589 30.18 -8.11 -14.08
CA GLU A 589 30.61 -8.28 -12.68
C GLU A 589 32.11 -8.62 -12.57
N GLU A 590 32.65 -9.47 -13.45
CA GLU A 590 34.11 -9.73 -13.54
C GLU A 590 34.89 -8.44 -13.86
N VAL A 591 34.45 -7.69 -14.87
CA VAL A 591 35.05 -6.41 -15.27
C VAL A 591 34.91 -5.40 -14.13
N ALA A 592 33.75 -5.30 -13.48
CA ALA A 592 33.54 -4.39 -12.36
C ALA A 592 34.53 -4.70 -11.22
N SER A 593 34.62 -5.96 -10.78
CA SER A 593 35.55 -6.40 -9.74
C SER A 593 37.02 -6.17 -10.09
N LYS A 594 37.39 -6.32 -11.37
CA LYS A 594 38.75 -6.07 -11.90
C LYS A 594 39.13 -4.58 -11.93
N TRP A 595 38.15 -3.69 -12.02
CA TRP A 595 38.37 -2.25 -12.22
C TRP A 595 37.91 -1.36 -11.06
N LYS A 596 37.21 -1.88 -10.04
CA LYS A 596 36.71 -1.12 -8.88
C LYS A 596 37.76 -0.20 -8.24
N ASP A 597 38.98 -0.70 -8.01
CA ASP A 597 40.05 0.08 -7.36
C ASP A 597 40.65 1.18 -8.27
N LYS A 598 40.24 1.21 -9.55
CA LYS A 598 40.79 2.10 -10.59
C LYS A 598 39.76 3.07 -11.17
N LEU A 599 38.47 2.73 -11.13
CA LEU A 599 37.39 3.51 -11.72
C LEU A 599 36.38 3.90 -10.63
N ARG A 600 36.26 5.20 -10.35
CA ARG A 600 35.44 5.71 -9.24
C ARG A 600 33.97 5.29 -9.29
N PHE A 601 33.38 5.18 -10.49
CA PHE A 601 31.98 4.78 -10.67
C PHE A 601 31.70 3.29 -10.38
N LEU A 602 32.71 2.53 -9.94
CA LEU A 602 32.62 1.13 -9.54
C LEU A 602 33.01 0.94 -8.05
N GLN A 603 33.04 2.02 -7.27
CA GLN A 603 33.47 2.02 -5.86
C GLN A 603 32.31 2.11 -4.85
N ASP A 604 31.12 2.47 -5.34
CA ASP A 604 29.89 2.71 -4.56
C ASP A 604 28.86 1.59 -4.79
#